data_AF-J0D289-F1
#
_entry.id   AF-J0D289-F1
#
_cell.length_a   1.000
_cell.length_b   1.000
_cell.length_c   1.000
_cell.angle_alpha   90.00
_cell.angle_beta   90.00
_cell.angle_gamma   90.00
#
_symmetry.space_group_name_H-M   'P 1'
#
loop_
_entity.id
_entity.type
_entity.pdbx_description
1 polymer ?
#
loop_
_entity_poly.entity_id
_entity_poly.type
_entity_poly.pdbx_seq_one_letter_code
_entity_poly.pdbx_strand_id
1 'polypeptide(L)'
;MRWDSTHPTLEGRRSLIQAYVGGGTQFLTAAQGMPTYMLEKFQKLISNFFWGFQTNHTINDATTHLPQCQGGMNILDLEARNEAIYLVWAERYLAHPDVWPTWAFVADEIFKHTVNQQWKDRFKNEPRAMLNHYMQDWWPTANKLPLELKLMVRATTKHGVKLDGAHISEEVRGRMPIWYHPDRTRNGNEQHTSAVITCLRQVHEVFTVHDAVVCGHNDQQELRRRGNRRVHNRRTNCGCEYALDLTNAIGAKWSPYTAPPDLSGSLSAEESEENARAFAVHEPVTFDPTTKAPTEVHNAFRVFTNTLCIEADDDAPPEPGTHEHFNVDHDELTITACGKECPNEDYSP
;
A
#
# COMPACT_ATOMS: atom_id res chain seq x y z
N MET A 1 0.43 -42.62 6.93
CA MET A 1 -0.70 -42.94 6.02
C MET A 1 -0.24 -42.69 4.59
N ARG A 2 -0.30 -43.70 3.70
CA ARG A 2 -0.02 -43.52 2.27
C ARG A 2 -1.35 -43.26 1.56
N TRP A 3 -1.81 -42.00 1.53
CA TRP A 3 -3.07 -41.63 0.86
C TRP A 3 -3.12 -42.03 -0.62
N ASP A 4 -1.96 -42.19 -1.26
CA ASP A 4 -1.89 -42.61 -2.66
C ASP A 4 -2.31 -44.07 -2.87
N SER A 5 -2.24 -44.93 -1.85
CA SER A 5 -2.67 -46.33 -1.97
C SER A 5 -4.18 -46.51 -2.05
N THR A 6 -4.96 -45.47 -1.73
CA THR A 6 -6.43 -45.50 -1.88
C THR A 6 -6.89 -45.00 -3.24
N HIS A 7 -5.96 -44.65 -4.14
CA HIS A 7 -6.22 -44.14 -5.48
C HIS A 7 -7.32 -43.06 -5.52
N PRO A 8 -7.19 -41.97 -4.72
CA PRO A 8 -8.19 -40.90 -4.72
C PRO A 8 -8.29 -40.26 -6.11
N THR A 9 -9.50 -39.82 -6.47
CA THR A 9 -9.74 -38.99 -7.66
C THR A 9 -8.96 -37.67 -7.57
N LEU A 10 -8.82 -36.94 -8.68
CA LEU A 10 -8.17 -35.62 -8.67
C LEU A 10 -8.84 -34.66 -7.67
N GLU A 11 -10.17 -34.71 -7.61
CA GLU A 11 -10.97 -33.94 -6.65
C GLU A 11 -10.71 -34.36 -5.20
N GLY A 12 -10.58 -35.66 -4.95
CA GLY A 12 -10.17 -36.19 -3.64
C GLY A 12 -8.77 -35.72 -3.25
N ARG A 13 -7.81 -35.73 -4.18
CA ARG A 13 -6.45 -35.23 -3.96
C ARG A 13 -6.43 -33.74 -3.66
N ARG A 14 -7.19 -32.93 -4.41
CA ARG A 14 -7.37 -31.50 -4.16
C ARG A 14 -7.86 -31.25 -2.74
N SER A 15 -8.93 -31.94 -2.35
CA SER A 15 -9.52 -31.83 -1.00
C SER A 15 -8.52 -32.21 0.09
N LEU A 16 -7.75 -33.29 -0.10
CA LEU A 16 -6.69 -33.70 0.85
C LEU A 16 -5.56 -32.65 0.93
N ILE A 17 -5.12 -32.09 -0.19
CA ILE A 17 -4.11 -31.02 -0.21
C ILE A 17 -4.60 -29.82 0.60
N GLN A 18 -5.83 -29.36 0.36
CA GLN A 18 -6.40 -28.21 1.06
C GLN A 18 -6.55 -28.48 2.56
N ALA A 19 -7.09 -29.64 2.96
CA ALA A 19 -7.31 -29.96 4.36
C ALA A 19 -5.99 -30.08 5.15
N TYR A 20 -5.02 -30.83 4.62
CA TYR A 20 -3.80 -31.15 5.36
C TYR A 20 -2.68 -30.16 5.14
N VAL A 21 -2.30 -29.92 3.88
CA VAL A 21 -1.22 -28.98 3.56
C VAL A 21 -1.72 -27.57 3.78
N GLY A 22 -2.93 -27.26 3.31
CA GLY A 22 -3.56 -25.97 3.50
C GLY A 22 -3.66 -25.60 4.97
N GLY A 23 -4.44 -26.36 5.74
CA GLY A 23 -4.63 -26.11 7.18
C GLY A 23 -3.32 -26.15 7.98
N GLY A 24 -2.49 -27.16 7.76
CA GLY A 24 -1.27 -27.36 8.55
C GLY A 24 -0.20 -26.30 8.34
N THR A 25 -0.02 -25.83 7.10
CA THR A 25 1.00 -24.81 6.81
C THR A 25 0.51 -23.39 7.06
N GLN A 26 -0.80 -23.11 6.97
CA GLN A 26 -1.35 -21.76 7.15
C GLN A 26 -1.02 -21.20 8.55
N PHE A 27 -1.25 -21.98 9.60
CA PHE A 27 -0.96 -21.56 10.97
C PHE A 27 0.54 -21.27 11.17
N LEU A 28 1.41 -22.17 10.70
CA LEU A 28 2.86 -22.01 10.86
C LEU A 28 3.39 -20.82 10.05
N THR A 29 2.93 -20.62 8.81
CA THR A 29 3.26 -19.42 8.04
C THR A 29 2.81 -18.16 8.78
N ALA A 30 1.59 -18.16 9.33
CA ALA A 30 1.05 -17.02 10.06
C ALA A 30 1.69 -16.80 11.44
N ALA A 31 2.54 -17.70 11.93
CA ALA A 31 3.25 -17.56 13.21
C ALA A 31 4.73 -17.17 13.03
N GLN A 32 5.42 -17.75 12.04
CA GLN A 32 6.88 -17.64 11.87
C GLN A 32 7.31 -17.41 10.41
N GLY A 33 6.37 -17.23 9.49
CA GLY A 33 6.63 -17.20 8.06
C GLY A 33 7.03 -18.56 7.48
N MET A 34 7.20 -18.59 6.17
CA MET A 34 7.67 -19.76 5.42
C MET A 34 8.90 -19.38 4.60
N PRO A 35 10.08 -19.95 4.91
CA PRO A 35 11.26 -19.78 4.07
C PRO A 35 11.00 -20.26 2.62
N THR A 36 11.60 -19.59 1.64
CA THR A 36 11.41 -19.90 0.21
C THR A 36 11.70 -21.37 -0.12
N TYR A 37 12.76 -21.96 0.42
CA TYR A 37 13.09 -23.37 0.17
C TYR A 37 12.03 -24.35 0.71
N MET A 38 11.31 -23.99 1.78
CA MET A 38 10.21 -24.79 2.31
C MET A 38 8.97 -24.66 1.42
N LEU A 39 8.68 -23.43 0.96
CA LEU A 39 7.59 -23.15 0.02
C LEU A 39 7.76 -23.99 -1.26
N GLU A 40 8.93 -23.91 -1.90
CA GLU A 40 9.25 -24.66 -3.12
C GLU A 40 9.11 -26.18 -2.90
N LYS A 41 9.57 -26.68 -1.74
CA LYS A 41 9.45 -28.09 -1.38
C LYS A 41 7.98 -28.50 -1.24
N PHE A 42 7.15 -27.69 -0.58
CA PHE A 42 5.73 -27.99 -0.44
C PHE A 42 4.98 -27.89 -1.77
N GLN A 43 5.26 -26.87 -2.60
CA GLN A 43 4.68 -26.75 -3.94
C GLN A 43 5.00 -27.98 -4.79
N LYS A 44 6.26 -28.43 -4.78
CA LYS A 44 6.67 -29.66 -5.48
C LYS A 44 5.96 -30.90 -4.94
N LEU A 45 5.78 -31.01 -3.63
CA LEU A 45 5.03 -32.12 -3.01
C LEU A 45 3.55 -32.10 -3.38
N ILE A 46 2.93 -30.91 -3.40
CA ILE A 46 1.54 -30.71 -3.82
C ILE A 46 1.37 -31.16 -5.27
N SER A 47 2.19 -30.63 -6.19
CA SER A 47 2.12 -30.96 -7.61
C SER A 47 2.35 -32.46 -7.84
N ASN A 48 3.40 -33.03 -7.25
CA ASN A 48 3.67 -34.47 -7.35
C ASN A 48 2.51 -35.31 -6.81
N PHE A 49 1.95 -34.99 -5.64
CA PHE A 49 0.85 -35.75 -5.07
C PHE A 49 -0.43 -35.63 -5.92
N PHE A 50 -0.75 -34.42 -6.37
CA PHE A 50 -1.91 -34.16 -7.21
C PHE A 50 -1.86 -35.00 -8.50
N TRP A 51 -0.71 -35.02 -9.17
CA TRP A 51 -0.47 -35.79 -10.39
C TRP A 51 -0.12 -37.27 -10.16
N GLY A 52 -0.15 -37.77 -8.93
CA GLY A 52 0.09 -39.19 -8.63
C GLY A 52 1.53 -39.61 -8.92
N PHE A 53 2.47 -38.73 -8.64
CA PHE A 53 3.91 -38.90 -8.81
C PHE A 53 4.33 -39.23 -10.25
N GLN A 54 3.51 -38.86 -11.23
CA GLN A 54 3.86 -38.89 -12.64
C GLN A 54 4.84 -37.75 -12.96
N THR A 55 5.86 -38.03 -13.77
CA THR A 55 6.90 -37.04 -14.10
C THR A 55 6.44 -35.98 -15.09
N ASN A 56 5.43 -36.29 -15.91
CA ASN A 56 4.92 -35.40 -16.95
C ASN A 56 3.41 -35.27 -16.79
N HIS A 57 2.92 -34.05 -16.61
CA HIS A 57 1.51 -33.69 -16.64
C HIS A 57 1.26 -32.70 -17.79
N THR A 58 0.05 -32.74 -18.34
CA THR A 58 -0.32 -31.97 -19.55
C THR A 58 -0.69 -30.52 -19.26
N ILE A 59 -1.11 -30.22 -18.02
CA ILE A 59 -1.58 -28.90 -17.60
C ILE A 59 -0.48 -28.25 -16.76
N ASN A 60 -0.14 -27.00 -17.05
CA ASN A 60 0.85 -26.26 -16.27
C ASN A 60 0.31 -25.88 -14.88
N ASP A 61 1.20 -25.65 -13.91
CA ASP A 61 0.78 -25.36 -12.52
C ASP A 61 -0.08 -24.09 -12.42
N ALA A 62 0.24 -23.04 -13.20
CA ALA A 62 -0.51 -21.79 -13.21
C ALA A 62 -2.00 -22.00 -13.54
N THR A 63 -2.30 -22.79 -14.57
CA THR A 63 -3.67 -23.16 -14.95
C THR A 63 -4.34 -24.01 -13.87
N THR A 64 -3.62 -24.91 -13.20
CA THR A 64 -4.23 -25.74 -12.14
C THR A 64 -4.68 -24.94 -10.91
N HIS A 65 -4.01 -23.82 -10.62
CA HIS A 65 -4.37 -22.91 -9.54
C HIS A 65 -5.59 -22.03 -9.86
N LEU A 66 -5.95 -21.88 -11.14
CA LEU A 66 -7.12 -21.10 -11.54
C LEU A 66 -8.43 -21.73 -11.03
N PRO A 67 -9.50 -20.93 -10.83
CA PRO A 67 -10.84 -21.43 -10.56
C PRO A 67 -11.35 -22.41 -11.64
N GLN A 68 -12.26 -23.30 -11.26
CA GLN A 68 -12.86 -24.27 -12.18
C GLN A 68 -13.63 -23.59 -13.33
N CYS A 69 -14.30 -22.46 -13.05
CA CYS A 69 -14.98 -21.64 -14.06
C CYS A 69 -14.04 -21.10 -15.15
N GLN A 70 -12.73 -21.04 -14.90
CA GLN A 70 -11.70 -20.60 -15.86
C GLN A 70 -10.91 -21.78 -16.45
N GLY A 71 -11.42 -23.00 -16.35
CA GLY A 71 -10.75 -24.22 -16.81
C GLY A 71 -9.62 -24.71 -15.90
N GLY A 72 -9.48 -24.13 -14.71
CA GLY A 72 -8.54 -24.58 -13.70
C GLY A 72 -9.07 -25.69 -12.81
N MET A 73 -8.28 -26.08 -11.80
CA MET A 73 -8.65 -27.14 -10.85
C MET A 73 -8.79 -26.61 -9.42
N ASN A 74 -8.54 -25.31 -9.19
CA ASN A 74 -8.54 -24.67 -7.88
C ASN A 74 -7.62 -25.38 -6.88
N ILE A 75 -6.44 -25.79 -7.33
CA ILE A 75 -5.41 -26.35 -6.45
C ILE A 75 -4.85 -25.22 -5.58
N LEU A 76 -4.57 -25.53 -4.31
CA LEU A 76 -3.95 -24.63 -3.36
C LEU A 76 -2.66 -24.00 -3.92
N ASP A 77 -2.70 -22.70 -4.16
CA ASP A 77 -1.50 -21.87 -4.39
C ASP A 77 -0.93 -21.42 -3.04
N LEU A 78 0.15 -22.07 -2.63
CA LEU A 78 0.83 -21.75 -1.37
C LEU A 78 1.53 -20.38 -1.40
N GLU A 79 2.03 -19.93 -2.55
CA GLU A 79 2.74 -18.66 -2.65
C GLU A 79 1.74 -17.52 -2.49
N ALA A 80 0.69 -17.50 -3.31
CA ALA A 80 -0.35 -16.47 -3.25
C ALA A 80 -0.98 -16.39 -1.85
N ARG A 81 -1.26 -17.54 -1.23
CA ARG A 81 -1.82 -17.57 0.14
C ARG A 81 -0.82 -17.06 1.19
N ASN A 82 0.45 -17.46 1.11
CA ASN A 82 1.45 -16.95 2.06
C ASN A 82 1.62 -15.44 1.91
N GLU A 83 1.61 -14.91 0.69
CA GLU A 83 1.62 -13.46 0.44
C GLU A 83 0.40 -12.76 1.02
N ALA A 84 -0.80 -13.34 0.87
CA ALA A 84 -2.00 -12.81 1.50
C ALA A 84 -1.87 -12.75 3.04
N ILE A 85 -1.29 -13.78 3.67
CA ILE A 85 -1.01 -13.76 5.13
C ILE A 85 -0.08 -12.61 5.49
N TYR A 86 0.96 -12.37 4.69
CA TYR A 86 1.89 -11.27 4.93
C TYR A 86 1.27 -9.90 4.68
N LEU A 87 0.31 -9.78 3.75
CA LEU A 87 -0.48 -8.56 3.57
C LEU A 87 -1.40 -8.29 4.76
N VAL A 88 -2.01 -9.31 5.37
CA VAL A 88 -2.78 -9.17 6.62
C VAL A 88 -1.88 -8.71 7.78
N TRP A 89 -0.63 -9.15 7.83
CA TRP A 89 0.33 -8.60 8.79
C TRP A 89 0.63 -7.13 8.52
N ALA A 90 0.86 -6.77 7.26
CA ALA A 90 1.09 -5.37 6.87
C ALA A 90 -0.11 -4.48 7.22
N GLU A 91 -1.34 -4.93 6.96
CA GLU A 91 -2.57 -4.24 7.36
C GLU A 91 -2.58 -3.93 8.87
N ARG A 92 -2.30 -4.95 9.71
CA ARG A 92 -2.25 -4.77 11.17
C ARG A 92 -1.13 -3.83 11.62
N TYR A 93 -0.01 -3.82 10.92
CA TYR A 93 1.10 -2.89 11.16
C TYR A 93 0.77 -1.46 10.71
N LEU A 94 -0.03 -1.31 9.66
CA LEU A 94 -0.44 -0.02 9.10
C LEU A 94 -1.67 0.58 9.78
N ALA A 95 -2.36 -0.19 10.63
CA ALA A 95 -3.50 0.25 11.41
C ALA A 95 -3.17 1.41 12.38
N HIS A 96 -4.18 1.95 13.07
CA HIS A 96 -3.95 2.99 14.08
C HIS A 96 -3.07 2.46 15.24
N PRO A 97 -2.13 3.27 15.78
CA PRO A 97 -1.28 2.84 16.90
C PRO A 97 -2.05 2.34 18.14
N ASP A 98 -3.26 2.84 18.38
CA ASP A 98 -4.10 2.41 19.51
C ASP A 98 -4.61 0.97 19.38
N VAL A 99 -4.63 0.42 18.16
CA VAL A 99 -5.03 -0.97 17.89
C VAL A 99 -3.86 -1.85 17.49
N TRP A 100 -2.64 -1.35 17.58
CA TRP A 100 -1.46 -2.12 17.19
C TRP A 100 -1.27 -3.36 18.08
N PRO A 101 -1.04 -4.52 17.47
CA PRO A 101 -0.57 -5.66 18.22
C PRO A 101 0.84 -5.38 18.76
N THR A 102 1.21 -5.99 19.89
CA THR A 102 2.52 -5.76 20.55
C THR A 102 3.72 -5.93 19.61
N TRP A 103 3.63 -6.88 18.66
CA TRP A 103 4.70 -7.13 17.71
C TRP A 103 4.93 -5.95 16.74
N ALA A 104 3.90 -5.14 16.42
CA ALA A 104 4.00 -4.02 15.49
C ALA A 104 4.91 -2.91 16.03
N PHE A 105 4.85 -2.62 17.34
CA PHE A 105 5.76 -1.68 18.00
C PHE A 105 7.22 -2.13 17.89
N VAL A 106 7.47 -3.44 18.06
CA VAL A 106 8.82 -4.01 17.92
C VAL A 106 9.27 -3.97 16.46
N ALA A 107 8.36 -4.28 15.52
CA ALA A 107 8.64 -4.24 14.09
C ALA A 107 9.03 -2.84 13.61
N ASP A 108 8.30 -1.80 14.04
CA ASP A 108 8.60 -0.40 13.71
C ASP A 108 10.02 -0.01 14.13
N GLU A 109 10.41 -0.36 15.35
CA GLU A 109 11.77 -0.12 15.84
C GLU A 109 12.82 -0.93 15.07
N ILE A 110 12.56 -2.19 14.73
CA ILE A 110 13.47 -3.00 13.89
C ILE A 110 13.64 -2.34 12.52
N PHE A 111 12.57 -1.85 11.89
CA PHE A 111 12.65 -1.16 10.61
C PHE A 111 13.54 0.07 10.69
N LYS A 112 13.35 0.92 11.70
CA LYS A 112 14.19 2.12 11.91
C LYS A 112 15.67 1.79 12.13
N HIS A 113 15.98 0.70 12.83
CA HIS A 113 17.37 0.31 13.11
C HIS A 113 18.09 -0.35 11.90
N THR A 114 17.33 -0.92 10.97
CA THR A 114 17.84 -1.70 9.84
C THR A 114 18.05 -0.91 8.55
N VAL A 115 17.85 0.42 8.56
CA VAL A 115 18.15 1.27 7.39
C VAL A 115 19.64 1.39 7.09
N ASN A 116 19.96 1.89 5.89
CA ASN A 116 21.34 2.16 5.46
C ASN A 116 21.94 3.37 6.21
N GLN A 117 23.26 3.55 6.12
CA GLN A 117 23.95 4.61 6.87
C GLN A 117 23.49 6.02 6.48
N GLN A 118 23.19 6.25 5.19
CA GLN A 118 22.70 7.52 4.69
C GLN A 118 21.41 7.97 5.40
N TRP A 119 20.46 7.05 5.59
CA TRP A 119 19.23 7.34 6.32
C TRP A 119 19.48 7.52 7.82
N LYS A 120 20.39 6.75 8.42
CA LYS A 120 20.80 6.97 9.82
C LYS A 120 21.36 8.37 10.03
N ASP A 121 22.20 8.85 9.12
CA ASP A 121 22.81 10.18 9.20
C ASP A 121 21.75 11.30 9.03
N ARG A 122 20.79 11.10 8.13
CA ARG A 122 19.66 12.02 7.88
C ARG A 122 18.75 12.23 9.10
N PHE A 123 18.57 11.20 9.91
CA PHE A 123 17.74 11.22 11.12
C PHE A 123 18.54 11.31 12.44
N LYS A 124 19.87 11.36 12.39
CA LYS A 124 20.76 11.32 13.57
C LYS A 124 20.41 12.36 14.64
N ASN A 125 20.11 13.58 14.22
CA ASN A 125 19.84 14.69 15.13
C ASN A 125 18.39 14.71 15.66
N GLU A 126 17.48 14.01 14.99
CA GLU A 126 16.07 13.95 15.39
C GLU A 126 15.45 12.61 14.94
N PRO A 127 15.70 11.51 15.69
CA PRO A 127 15.18 10.19 15.35
C PRO A 127 13.65 10.12 15.33
N ARG A 128 12.96 10.98 16.08
CA ARG A 128 11.49 11.05 16.13
C ARG A 128 10.86 11.44 14.80
N ALA A 129 11.61 12.10 13.90
CA ALA A 129 11.13 12.43 12.54
C ALA A 129 11.07 11.21 11.60
N MET A 130 11.66 10.09 12.02
CA MET A 130 11.63 8.83 11.28
C MET A 130 10.37 8.06 11.68
N LEU A 131 9.31 8.26 10.91
CA LEU A 131 8.04 7.55 11.03
C LEU A 131 8.04 6.33 10.12
N ASN A 132 6.93 5.59 10.12
CA ASN A 132 6.74 4.40 9.30
C ASN A 132 7.19 4.61 7.84
N HIS A 133 7.99 3.67 7.33
CA HIS A 133 8.51 3.67 5.97
C HIS A 133 7.44 3.63 4.86
N TYR A 134 6.22 3.19 5.14
CA TYR A 134 5.13 3.31 4.15
C TYR A 134 4.58 4.73 4.01
N MET A 135 4.94 5.63 4.92
CA MET A 135 4.55 7.05 4.91
C MET A 135 5.69 7.97 4.48
N GLN A 136 6.90 7.44 4.27
CA GLN A 136 8.10 8.20 3.95
C GLN A 136 8.92 7.50 2.86
N ASP A 137 9.85 8.22 2.24
CA ASP A 137 10.65 7.77 1.10
C ASP A 137 11.90 6.94 1.48
N TRP A 138 11.92 6.33 2.67
CA TRP A 138 13.03 5.49 3.14
C TRP A 138 12.59 4.03 3.21
N TRP A 139 13.53 3.09 3.09
CA TRP A 139 13.24 1.65 3.17
C TRP A 139 14.26 0.92 4.06
N PRO A 140 13.83 -0.09 4.83
CA PRO A 140 14.72 -0.94 5.61
C PRO A 140 15.62 -1.81 4.71
N THR A 141 16.79 -2.18 5.21
CA THR A 141 17.69 -3.09 4.48
C THR A 141 17.18 -4.53 4.63
N ALA A 142 16.57 -5.08 3.57
CA ALA A 142 15.93 -6.41 3.61
C ALA A 142 16.80 -7.56 4.12
N ASN A 143 18.13 -7.49 3.99
CA ASN A 143 19.05 -8.53 4.48
C ASN A 143 19.32 -8.45 5.99
N LYS A 144 18.99 -7.34 6.64
CA LYS A 144 19.12 -7.15 8.10
C LYS A 144 17.81 -7.41 8.85
N LEU A 145 16.72 -7.63 8.12
CA LEU A 145 15.43 -7.92 8.71
C LEU A 145 15.31 -9.39 9.13
N PRO A 146 14.62 -9.68 10.25
CA PRO A 146 14.08 -11.01 10.52
C PRO A 146 13.25 -11.52 9.33
N LEU A 147 13.13 -12.85 9.21
CA LEU A 147 12.49 -13.50 8.08
C LEU A 147 11.05 -12.99 7.87
N GLU A 148 10.31 -12.89 8.96
CA GLU A 148 8.92 -12.46 9.02
C GLU A 148 8.72 -11.08 8.41
N LEU A 149 9.49 -10.10 8.89
CA LEU A 149 9.42 -8.72 8.40
C LEU A 149 9.95 -8.60 6.97
N LYS A 150 10.96 -9.40 6.61
CA LYS A 150 11.47 -9.46 5.24
C LYS A 150 10.40 -9.95 4.27
N LEU A 151 9.64 -10.97 4.64
CA LEU A 151 8.56 -11.52 3.83
C LEU A 151 7.37 -10.54 3.74
N MET A 152 7.04 -9.86 4.84
CA MET A 152 6.04 -8.78 4.85
C MET A 152 6.43 -7.64 3.89
N VAL A 153 7.64 -7.09 4.03
CA VAL A 153 8.11 -6.02 3.14
C VAL A 153 8.09 -6.48 1.68
N ARG A 154 8.58 -7.68 1.37
CA ARG A 154 8.55 -8.23 0.00
C ARG A 154 7.13 -8.35 -0.56
N ALA A 155 6.19 -8.89 0.22
CA ALA A 155 4.80 -9.01 -0.20
C ALA A 155 4.20 -7.64 -0.47
N THR A 156 4.41 -6.68 0.43
CA THR A 156 3.88 -5.32 0.23
C THR A 156 4.50 -4.61 -0.98
N THR A 157 5.79 -4.80 -1.26
CA THR A 157 6.43 -4.24 -2.46
C THR A 157 5.92 -4.92 -3.73
N LYS A 158 5.78 -6.25 -3.73
CA LYS A 158 5.27 -7.04 -4.87
C LYS A 158 3.85 -6.62 -5.25
N HIS A 159 3.00 -6.38 -4.24
CA HIS A 159 1.60 -5.98 -4.41
C HIS A 159 1.39 -4.46 -4.31
N GLY A 160 2.46 -3.68 -4.52
CA GLY A 160 2.38 -2.22 -4.67
C GLY A 160 1.68 -1.50 -3.53
N VAL A 161 1.81 -1.96 -2.27
CA VAL A 161 1.14 -1.33 -1.13
C VAL A 161 1.66 0.09 -0.96
N LYS A 162 0.77 1.05 -1.13
CA LYS A 162 1.06 2.47 -1.01
C LYS A 162 -0.13 3.21 -0.43
N LEU A 163 0.15 4.40 0.08
CA LEU A 163 -0.88 5.30 0.55
C LEU A 163 -1.46 6.03 -0.65
N ASP A 164 -2.71 5.73 -1.00
CA ASP A 164 -3.33 6.20 -2.23
C ASP A 164 -4.87 6.21 -2.11
N GLY A 165 -5.51 7.04 -2.92
CA GLY A 165 -6.96 7.21 -2.94
C GLY A 165 -7.37 8.15 -4.06
N ALA A 166 -8.60 8.01 -4.55
CA ALA A 166 -9.13 8.91 -5.57
C ALA A 166 -9.12 10.36 -5.07
N HIS A 167 -9.57 10.56 -3.83
CA HIS A 167 -9.42 11.80 -3.10
C HIS A 167 -8.77 11.56 -1.72
N ILE A 168 -7.88 12.45 -1.32
CA ILE A 168 -7.25 12.45 0.00
C ILE A 168 -7.75 13.67 0.77
N SER A 169 -8.38 13.42 1.92
CA SER A 169 -8.90 14.49 2.78
C SER A 169 -7.79 15.44 3.23
N GLU A 170 -8.16 16.67 3.56
CA GLU A 170 -7.23 17.65 4.16
C GLU A 170 -6.65 17.11 5.48
N GLU A 171 -7.46 16.40 6.26
CA GLU A 171 -7.04 15.78 7.53
C GLU A 171 -5.92 14.75 7.33
N VAL A 172 -6.06 13.87 6.33
CA VAL A 172 -5.02 12.88 6.00
C VAL A 172 -3.78 13.57 5.45
N ARG A 173 -3.92 14.51 4.50
CA ARG A 173 -2.79 15.30 3.97
C ARG A 173 -2.02 15.99 5.09
N GLY A 174 -2.74 16.66 6.00
CA GLY A 174 -2.18 17.38 7.13
C GLY A 174 -1.39 16.49 8.10
N ARG A 175 -1.83 15.24 8.31
CA ARG A 175 -1.17 14.27 9.19
C ARG A 175 0.05 13.58 8.56
N MET A 176 0.25 13.70 7.25
CA MET A 176 1.42 13.10 6.59
C MET A 176 2.74 13.73 7.08
N PRO A 177 3.83 12.95 7.14
CA PRO A 177 5.14 13.49 7.52
C PRO A 177 5.65 14.44 6.44
N ILE A 178 6.06 15.64 6.83
CA ILE A 178 6.65 16.61 5.88
C ILE A 178 8.06 16.22 5.46
N TRP A 179 8.80 15.55 6.36
CA TRP A 179 10.16 15.11 6.09
C TRP A 179 10.14 13.83 5.28
N TYR A 180 10.86 13.84 4.16
CA TYR A 180 10.95 12.70 3.25
C TYR A 180 9.56 12.18 2.81
N HIS A 181 8.63 13.11 2.60
CA HIS A 181 7.30 12.82 2.11
C HIS A 181 7.39 12.09 0.75
N PRO A 182 6.62 11.01 0.53
CA PRO A 182 6.75 10.15 -0.66
C PRO A 182 6.48 10.90 -1.97
N ASP A 183 5.55 11.85 -1.97
CA ASP A 183 5.18 12.66 -3.15
C ASP A 183 5.94 13.98 -3.25
N ARG A 184 7.08 14.12 -2.55
CA ARG A 184 7.86 15.37 -2.61
C ARG A 184 8.74 15.38 -3.84
N THR A 185 8.66 16.46 -4.61
CA THR A 185 9.56 16.71 -5.74
C THR A 185 11.00 16.81 -5.23
N ARG A 186 11.83 15.84 -5.63
CA ARG A 186 13.27 15.86 -5.35
C ARG A 186 13.95 16.83 -6.31
N ASN A 187 13.74 18.13 -6.09
CA ASN A 187 14.63 19.12 -6.68
C ASN A 187 16.02 18.82 -6.12
N GLY A 188 17.00 18.54 -7.00
CA GLY A 188 18.31 17.92 -6.71
C GLY A 188 19.26 18.67 -5.76
N ASN A 189 18.69 19.57 -4.98
CA ASN A 189 19.30 20.52 -4.09
C ASN A 189 18.41 20.63 -2.85
N GLU A 190 18.46 19.62 -1.97
CA GLU A 190 18.19 19.83 -0.53
C GLU A 190 19.32 20.74 0.01
N GLN A 191 19.40 21.96 -0.52
CA GLN A 191 20.47 22.94 -0.33
C GLN A 191 20.43 23.61 1.03
N HIS A 192 19.45 23.26 1.86
CA HIS A 192 19.25 23.94 3.14
C HIS A 192 20.24 23.43 4.17
N THR A 193 20.87 24.38 4.85
CA THR A 193 21.85 24.10 5.88
C THR A 193 21.23 23.29 7.01
N SER A 194 22.06 22.48 7.67
CA SER A 194 21.65 21.72 8.86
C SER A 194 21.01 22.62 9.92
N ALA A 195 21.38 23.91 10.01
CA ALA A 195 20.81 24.86 10.96
C ALA A 195 19.31 25.14 10.71
N VAL A 196 18.89 25.32 9.46
CA VAL A 196 17.48 25.59 9.11
C VAL A 196 16.61 24.38 9.42
N ILE A 197 17.05 23.19 9.00
CA ILE A 197 16.33 21.93 9.26
C ILE A 197 16.27 21.65 10.77
N THR A 198 17.38 21.88 11.49
CA THR A 198 17.43 21.72 12.95
C THR A 198 16.49 22.70 13.64
N CYS A 199 16.40 23.94 13.16
CA CYS A 199 15.47 24.93 13.70
C CYS A 199 14.01 24.47 13.53
N LEU A 200 13.62 24.04 12.33
CA LEU A 200 12.26 23.57 12.08
C LEU A 200 11.90 22.35 12.93
N ARG A 201 12.82 21.38 13.06
CA ARG A 201 12.56 20.15 13.84
C ARG A 201 12.58 20.36 15.35
N GLN A 202 13.55 21.10 15.88
CA GLN A 202 13.79 21.17 17.33
C GLN A 202 13.17 22.40 18.00
N VAL A 203 13.02 23.51 17.27
CA VAL A 203 12.46 24.75 17.83
C VAL A 203 10.99 24.89 17.48
N HIS A 204 10.62 24.56 16.25
CA HIS A 204 9.24 24.69 15.75
C HIS A 204 8.47 23.37 15.75
N GLU A 205 9.12 22.25 16.08
CA GLU A 205 8.50 20.91 16.13
C GLU A 205 7.71 20.58 14.85
N VAL A 206 8.22 21.00 13.69
CA VAL A 206 7.58 20.75 12.40
C VAL A 206 7.84 19.31 12.00
N PHE A 207 6.83 18.44 12.09
CA PHE A 207 6.92 17.01 11.73
C PHE A 207 5.89 16.60 10.68
N THR A 208 4.74 17.24 10.67
CA THR A 208 3.65 16.97 9.73
C THR A 208 3.51 18.08 8.68
N VAL A 209 2.77 17.80 7.61
CA VAL A 209 2.41 18.83 6.61
C VAL A 209 1.64 19.97 7.27
N HIS A 210 0.73 19.67 8.20
CA HIS A 210 -0.02 20.68 8.94
C HIS A 210 0.90 21.61 9.75
N ASP A 211 1.88 21.05 10.48
CA ASP A 211 2.81 21.85 11.27
C ASP A 211 3.61 22.82 10.39
N ALA A 212 4.01 22.37 9.20
CA ALA A 212 4.75 23.20 8.24
C ALA A 212 3.90 24.36 7.71
N VAL A 213 2.63 24.11 7.38
CA VAL A 213 1.67 25.14 6.97
C VAL A 213 1.49 26.19 8.08
N VAL A 214 1.22 25.75 9.31
CA VAL A 214 1.04 26.64 10.47
C VAL A 214 2.31 27.47 10.73
N CYS A 215 3.48 26.82 10.68
CA CYS A 215 4.76 27.51 10.86
C CYS A 215 5.00 28.59 9.79
N GLY A 216 4.72 28.30 8.52
CA GLY A 216 4.88 29.25 7.41
C GLY A 216 3.92 30.44 7.51
N HIS A 217 2.65 30.22 7.86
CA HIS A 217 1.65 31.29 7.98
C HIS A 217 1.91 32.22 9.17
N ASN A 218 2.32 31.68 10.31
CA ASN A 218 2.62 32.48 11.50
C ASN A 218 3.77 33.46 11.21
N ASP A 219 4.83 33.02 10.54
CA ASP A 219 5.94 33.90 10.16
C ASP A 219 5.49 35.02 9.21
N GLN A 220 4.69 34.70 8.18
CA GLN A 220 4.13 35.72 7.29
C GLN A 220 3.25 36.74 8.02
N GLN A 221 2.41 36.29 8.97
CA GLN A 221 1.53 37.18 9.71
C GLN A 221 2.30 38.10 10.65
N GLU A 222 3.35 37.60 11.30
CA GLU A 222 4.19 38.40 12.19
C GLU A 222 5.04 39.42 11.45
N LEU A 223 5.56 39.08 10.26
CA LEU A 223 6.24 40.01 9.36
C LEU A 223 5.35 41.21 9.01
N ARG A 224 4.06 40.98 8.75
CA ARG A 224 3.08 42.04 8.47
C ARG A 224 2.81 42.93 9.69
N ARG A 225 2.73 42.35 10.89
CA ARG A 225 2.37 43.09 12.12
C ARG A 225 3.50 43.95 12.69
N ARG A 226 4.76 43.53 12.57
CA ARG A 226 5.88 44.17 13.28
C ARG A 226 6.80 45.04 12.43
N GLY A 227 6.46 45.27 11.15
CA GLY A 227 7.24 46.13 10.26
C GLY A 227 8.71 45.67 10.18
N ASN A 228 8.98 44.60 9.41
CA ASN A 228 10.31 44.01 9.22
C ASN A 228 11.09 43.58 10.49
N ARG A 229 10.57 43.76 11.71
CA ARG A 229 11.16 43.16 12.90
C ARG A 229 10.73 41.70 13.01
N ARG A 230 11.54 40.82 12.42
CA ARG A 230 11.44 39.35 12.56
C ARG A 230 11.30 38.97 14.03
N VAL A 231 10.32 38.15 14.37
CA VAL A 231 10.01 37.72 15.74
C VAL A 231 11.07 36.80 16.31
N HIS A 232 11.81 36.15 15.42
CA HIS A 232 13.09 35.53 15.74
C HIS A 232 14.16 36.62 15.89
N ASN A 233 14.24 37.21 17.07
CA ASN A 233 15.33 38.09 17.45
C ASN A 233 16.68 37.39 17.20
N ARG A 234 17.41 37.83 16.16
CA ARG A 234 18.84 37.57 15.93
C ARG A 234 19.32 36.13 15.66
N ARG A 235 18.46 35.13 15.48
CA ARG A 235 18.92 33.88 14.82
C ARG A 235 18.85 34.10 13.31
N THR A 236 19.98 34.47 12.70
CA THR A 236 20.17 34.62 11.25
C THR A 236 19.75 33.39 10.42
N ASN A 237 19.42 32.27 11.06
CA ASN A 237 19.11 30.98 10.42
C ASN A 237 17.74 30.41 10.85
N CYS A 238 16.75 31.24 11.20
CA CYS A 238 15.40 30.70 11.42
C CYS A 238 14.84 30.14 10.11
N GLY A 239 14.25 28.95 10.18
CA GLY A 239 13.81 28.19 9.02
C GLY A 239 12.36 28.39 8.59
N CYS A 240 11.60 29.32 9.19
CA CYS A 240 10.15 29.42 8.96
C CYS A 240 9.77 29.71 7.50
N GLU A 241 10.54 30.55 6.79
CA GLU A 241 10.35 30.77 5.35
C GLU A 241 10.44 29.44 4.57
N TYR A 242 11.33 28.54 4.99
CA TYR A 242 11.51 27.23 4.36
C TYR A 242 10.35 26.26 4.65
N ALA A 243 9.56 26.45 5.70
CA ALA A 243 8.40 25.60 5.97
C ALA A 243 7.37 25.65 4.84
N LEU A 244 7.20 26.84 4.23
CA LEU A 244 6.31 27.01 3.08
C LEU A 244 6.89 26.37 1.81
N ASP A 245 8.21 26.47 1.61
CA ASP A 245 8.89 25.79 0.50
C ASP A 245 8.75 24.26 0.61
N LEU A 246 8.79 23.72 1.84
CA LEU A 246 8.55 22.29 2.08
C LEU A 246 7.15 21.87 1.60
N THR A 247 6.12 22.64 1.93
CA THR A 247 4.73 22.33 1.55
C THR A 247 4.49 22.53 0.05
N ASN A 248 5.14 23.53 -0.56
CA ASN A 248 5.03 23.80 -2.00
C ASN A 248 5.74 22.73 -2.86
N ALA A 249 6.73 22.03 -2.29
CA ALA A 249 7.44 20.96 -2.98
C ALA A 249 6.69 19.62 -3.00
N ILE A 250 5.57 19.51 -2.28
CA ILE A 250 4.71 18.32 -2.29
C ILE A 250 3.87 18.33 -3.58
N GLY A 251 3.77 17.19 -4.25
CA GLY A 251 2.96 17.04 -5.46
C GLY A 251 1.48 17.40 -5.24
N ALA A 252 0.80 17.76 -6.32
CA ALA A 252 -0.53 18.37 -6.29
C ALA A 252 -1.58 17.51 -5.57
N LYS A 253 -1.44 16.18 -5.58
CA LYS A 253 -2.35 15.26 -4.88
C LYS A 253 -2.26 15.39 -3.36
N TRP A 254 -1.05 15.61 -2.85
CA TRP A 254 -0.73 15.63 -1.42
C TRP A 254 -0.56 17.05 -0.86
N SER A 255 -0.53 18.05 -1.72
CA SER A 255 -0.41 19.46 -1.34
C SER A 255 -1.52 19.86 -0.37
N PRO A 256 -1.23 20.60 0.72
CA PRO A 256 -2.26 21.12 1.61
C PRO A 256 -3.17 22.16 0.94
N TYR A 257 -2.77 22.68 -0.23
CA TYR A 257 -3.49 23.72 -0.96
C TYR A 257 -4.38 23.18 -2.08
N THR A 258 -4.45 21.86 -2.28
CA THR A 258 -5.36 21.27 -3.28
C THR A 258 -6.79 21.61 -2.93
N ALA A 259 -7.51 22.15 -3.90
CA ALA A 259 -8.93 22.44 -3.77
C ALA A 259 -9.71 21.17 -3.38
N PRO A 260 -10.85 21.33 -2.70
CA PRO A 260 -11.79 20.23 -2.50
C PRO A 260 -12.10 19.56 -3.85
N PRO A 261 -12.36 18.24 -3.85
CA PRO A 261 -12.69 17.53 -5.06
C PRO A 261 -14.01 18.09 -5.60
N ASP A 262 -14.14 18.14 -6.93
CA ASP A 262 -15.43 18.43 -7.52
C ASP A 262 -16.36 17.22 -7.32
N LEU A 263 -17.46 17.44 -6.61
CA LEU A 263 -18.48 16.43 -6.33
C LEU A 263 -19.68 16.55 -7.28
N SER A 264 -19.56 17.31 -8.37
CA SER A 264 -20.65 17.60 -9.31
C SER A 264 -21.13 16.41 -10.14
N GLY A 265 -20.53 15.22 -10.00
CA GLY A 265 -20.88 13.99 -10.72
C GLY A 265 -21.33 12.83 -9.82
N SER A 266 -22.10 13.11 -8.76
CA SER A 266 -22.62 12.06 -7.88
C SER A 266 -23.45 11.05 -8.65
N LEU A 267 -23.25 9.75 -8.39
CA LEU A 267 -24.09 8.71 -8.97
C LEU A 267 -25.56 8.95 -8.60
N SER A 268 -26.44 8.75 -9.57
CA SER A 268 -27.86 8.64 -9.33
C SER A 268 -28.17 7.41 -8.47
N ALA A 269 -29.37 7.35 -7.90
CA ALA A 269 -29.81 6.19 -7.13
C ALA A 269 -29.81 4.91 -7.98
N GLU A 270 -30.14 5.02 -9.27
CA GLU A 270 -30.14 3.90 -10.22
C GLU A 270 -28.73 3.39 -10.50
N GLU A 271 -27.77 4.28 -10.78
CA GLU A 271 -26.36 3.92 -10.97
C GLU A 271 -25.74 3.33 -9.69
N SER A 272 -26.13 3.83 -8.52
CA SER A 272 -25.67 3.25 -7.25
C SER A 272 -26.21 1.84 -7.02
N GLU A 273 -27.47 1.57 -7.41
CA GLU A 273 -28.04 0.23 -7.37
C GLU A 273 -27.41 -0.70 -8.40
N GLU A 274 -27.13 -0.19 -9.61
CA GLU A 274 -26.42 -0.92 -10.65
C GLU A 274 -25.01 -1.28 -10.20
N ASN A 275 -24.27 -0.33 -9.62
CA ASN A 275 -22.99 -0.60 -9.00
C ASN A 275 -23.08 -1.67 -7.91
N ALA A 276 -24.11 -1.66 -7.07
CA ALA A 276 -24.30 -2.68 -6.04
C ALA A 276 -24.56 -4.07 -6.66
N ARG A 277 -25.33 -4.13 -7.76
CA ARG A 277 -25.55 -5.37 -8.53
C ARG A 277 -24.26 -5.86 -9.18
N ALA A 278 -23.60 -4.97 -9.93
CA ALA A 278 -22.34 -5.24 -10.61
C ALA A 278 -21.27 -5.71 -9.63
N PHE A 279 -21.15 -5.07 -8.47
CA PHE A 279 -20.24 -5.49 -7.41
C PHE A 279 -20.56 -6.92 -6.89
N ALA A 280 -21.85 -7.28 -6.78
CA ALA A 280 -22.28 -8.62 -6.35
C ALA A 280 -21.96 -9.72 -7.38
N VAL A 281 -21.92 -9.37 -8.67
CA VAL A 281 -21.59 -10.29 -9.77
C VAL A 281 -20.16 -10.12 -10.30
N HIS A 282 -19.37 -9.26 -9.66
CA HIS A 282 -18.00 -8.91 -10.05
C HIS A 282 -17.85 -8.28 -11.44
N GLU A 283 -18.87 -7.54 -11.87
CA GLU A 283 -18.84 -6.71 -13.06
C GLU A 283 -18.18 -5.35 -12.77
N PRO A 284 -17.73 -4.63 -13.82
CA PRO A 284 -17.20 -3.28 -13.67
C PRO A 284 -18.20 -2.35 -12.97
N VAL A 285 -17.70 -1.40 -12.19
CA VAL A 285 -18.52 -0.43 -11.45
C VAL A 285 -18.16 0.97 -11.88
N THR A 286 -19.17 1.84 -11.98
CA THR A 286 -18.95 3.26 -12.24
C THR A 286 -18.35 3.91 -11.00
N PHE A 287 -17.29 4.70 -11.16
CA PHE A 287 -16.66 5.36 -10.01
C PHE A 287 -17.58 6.42 -9.41
N ASP A 288 -17.83 6.33 -8.10
CA ASP A 288 -18.58 7.35 -7.36
C ASP A 288 -17.63 8.42 -6.81
N PRO A 289 -17.63 9.66 -7.36
CA PRO A 289 -16.79 10.74 -6.85
C PRO A 289 -17.19 11.20 -5.45
N THR A 290 -18.38 10.84 -4.96
CA THR A 290 -18.84 11.15 -3.60
C THR A 290 -18.36 10.17 -2.55
N THR A 291 -17.62 9.12 -2.95
CA THR A 291 -16.99 8.19 -2.02
C THR A 291 -16.19 8.98 -0.99
N LYS A 292 -16.60 8.87 0.29
CA LYS A 292 -15.97 9.63 1.37
C LYS A 292 -14.47 9.31 1.41
N ALA A 293 -13.66 10.36 1.24
CA ALA A 293 -12.23 10.21 1.43
C ALA A 293 -11.93 9.75 2.87
N PRO A 294 -10.88 8.94 3.05
CA PRO A 294 -10.46 8.54 4.38
C PRO A 294 -10.11 9.80 5.19
N THR A 295 -10.58 9.85 6.43
CA THR A 295 -10.23 10.89 7.42
C THR A 295 -8.98 10.53 8.21
N GLU A 296 -8.60 9.24 8.18
CA GLU A 296 -7.45 8.72 8.90
C GLU A 296 -6.45 8.10 7.94
N VAL A 297 -5.15 8.35 8.20
CA VAL A 297 -4.03 7.95 7.35
C VAL A 297 -4.02 6.43 7.11
N HIS A 298 -4.34 5.63 8.12
CA HIS A 298 -4.34 4.17 8.01
C HIS A 298 -5.45 3.64 7.08
N ASN A 299 -6.55 4.38 6.92
CA ASN A 299 -7.63 4.04 6.00
C ASN A 299 -7.33 4.44 4.54
N ALA A 300 -6.17 5.07 4.29
CA ALA A 300 -5.71 5.49 2.96
C ALA A 300 -4.68 4.52 2.34
N PHE A 301 -4.29 3.44 3.02
CA PHE A 301 -3.45 2.42 2.40
C PHE A 301 -4.25 1.56 1.42
N ARG A 302 -3.65 1.27 0.26
CA ARG A 302 -4.23 0.45 -0.81
C ARG A 302 -3.19 -0.55 -1.29
N VAL A 303 -3.68 -1.71 -1.71
CA VAL A 303 -2.89 -2.77 -2.35
C VAL A 303 -3.17 -2.67 -3.85
N PHE A 304 -2.13 -2.56 -4.67
CA PHE A 304 -2.26 -2.50 -6.13
C PHE A 304 -1.67 -3.76 -6.73
N THR A 305 -2.51 -4.62 -7.28
CA THR A 305 -2.04 -5.75 -8.07
C THR A 305 -1.70 -5.29 -9.48
N ASN A 306 -0.60 -5.79 -10.05
CA ASN A 306 -0.14 -5.43 -11.41
C ASN A 306 -1.12 -5.80 -12.53
N THR A 307 -2.24 -6.44 -12.19
CA THR A 307 -3.37 -6.65 -13.06
C THR A 307 -4.37 -5.53 -12.78
N LEU A 308 -4.16 -4.38 -13.40
CA LEU A 308 -5.30 -3.51 -13.68
C LEU A 308 -6.19 -4.33 -14.61
N CYS A 309 -7.45 -4.54 -14.26
CA CYS A 309 -8.45 -5.11 -15.17
C CYS A 309 -8.85 -4.10 -16.27
N ILE A 310 -8.05 -3.06 -16.44
CA ILE A 310 -8.16 -2.07 -17.50
C ILE A 310 -7.34 -2.65 -18.66
N GLU A 311 -7.99 -3.48 -19.48
CA GLU A 311 -7.56 -3.57 -20.86
C GLU A 311 -7.86 -2.20 -21.46
N ALA A 312 -6.83 -1.43 -21.78
CA ALA A 312 -7.02 -0.17 -22.46
C ALA A 312 -7.63 -0.49 -23.83
N ASP A 313 -8.85 -0.05 -24.08
CA ASP A 313 -9.35 0.04 -25.44
C ASP A 313 -8.45 1.06 -26.18
N ASP A 314 -7.65 0.53 -27.11
CA ASP A 314 -6.85 1.19 -28.15
C ASP A 314 -5.56 2.02 -27.79
N ASP A 315 -4.41 1.44 -28.16
CA ASP A 315 -3.28 2.00 -28.95
C ASP A 315 -2.66 3.40 -28.68
N ALA A 316 -2.52 3.85 -27.43
CA ALA A 316 -1.47 4.84 -27.11
C ALA A 316 -0.90 4.71 -25.69
N PRO A 317 0.43 4.59 -25.51
CA PRO A 317 1.03 4.65 -24.18
C PRO A 317 0.90 6.07 -23.61
N PRO A 318 0.45 6.24 -22.35
CA PRO A 318 0.35 7.55 -21.73
C PRO A 318 1.74 8.13 -21.44
N GLU A 319 1.94 9.42 -21.72
CA GLU A 319 3.15 10.14 -21.34
C GLU A 319 3.20 10.35 -19.82
N PRO A 320 4.34 10.08 -19.16
CA PRO A 320 4.46 10.25 -17.72
C PRO A 320 4.60 11.74 -17.35
N GLY A 321 3.62 12.29 -16.64
CA GLY A 321 3.78 13.52 -15.85
C GLY A 321 2.81 14.67 -16.12
N THR A 322 1.82 14.50 -17.00
CA THR A 322 0.79 15.52 -17.23
C THR A 322 -0.57 15.01 -16.77
N HIS A 323 -1.04 15.49 -15.61
CA HIS A 323 -2.47 15.64 -15.39
C HIS A 323 -2.93 16.84 -16.22
N GLU A 324 -2.98 16.68 -17.54
CA GLU A 324 -3.77 17.60 -18.36
C GLU A 324 -5.24 17.33 -18.08
N HIS A 325 -6.01 18.41 -18.03
CA HIS A 325 -7.46 18.41 -17.92
C HIS A 325 -8.05 17.39 -18.88
N PHE A 326 -8.62 16.30 -18.34
CA PHE A 326 -9.50 15.44 -19.12
C PHE A 326 -10.67 16.32 -19.56
N ASN A 327 -10.65 16.76 -20.82
CA ASN A 327 -11.83 17.27 -21.48
C ASN A 327 -12.63 16.01 -21.85
N VAL A 328 -13.45 15.56 -20.92
CA VAL A 328 -14.32 14.39 -21.11
C VAL A 328 -15.43 14.86 -22.05
N ASP A 329 -15.22 14.69 -23.36
CA ASP A 329 -16.35 14.36 -24.22
C ASP A 329 -16.93 13.04 -23.66
N HIS A 330 -18.26 12.96 -23.61
CA HIS A 330 -19.10 12.07 -22.80
C HIS A 330 -18.95 10.54 -23.00
N ASP A 331 -17.78 10.02 -23.36
CA ASP A 331 -17.57 8.59 -23.52
C ASP A 331 -17.12 7.96 -22.18
N GLU A 332 -17.90 6.98 -21.73
CA GLU A 332 -17.80 6.27 -20.45
C GLU A 332 -16.38 5.74 -20.17
N LEU A 333 -15.84 6.10 -19.00
CA LEU A 333 -14.64 5.48 -18.46
C LEU A 333 -15.04 4.35 -17.50
N THR A 334 -14.97 3.11 -17.97
CA THR A 334 -15.29 1.92 -17.16
C THR A 334 -14.07 1.47 -16.35
N ILE A 335 -14.21 1.37 -15.02
CA ILE A 335 -13.15 0.92 -14.12
C ILE A 335 -13.56 -0.41 -13.47
N THR A 336 -12.77 -1.46 -13.70
CA THR A 336 -13.04 -2.80 -13.16
C THR A 336 -12.06 -3.12 -12.04
N ALA A 337 -12.57 -3.50 -10.86
CA ALA A 337 -11.78 -4.02 -9.75
C ALA A 337 -12.20 -5.48 -9.48
N CYS A 338 -11.28 -6.44 -9.65
CA CYS A 338 -11.61 -7.86 -9.57
C CYS A 338 -11.20 -8.45 -8.22
N GLY A 339 -12.16 -8.99 -7.46
CA GLY A 339 -11.95 -9.79 -6.25
C GLY A 339 -13.02 -10.89 -6.15
N LYS A 340 -12.59 -12.16 -6.23
CA LYS A 340 -13.31 -13.48 -6.25
C LYS A 340 -14.59 -13.61 -5.37
N GLU A 341 -15.54 -14.53 -5.60
CA GLU A 341 -15.52 -15.96 -5.99
C GLU A 341 -16.64 -16.32 -6.99
N CYS A 342 -16.40 -17.27 -7.91
CA CYS A 342 -17.46 -17.87 -8.74
C CYS A 342 -18.48 -18.57 -7.82
N PRO A 343 -19.80 -18.30 -7.91
CA PRO A 343 -20.78 -19.01 -7.12
C PRO A 343 -20.68 -20.51 -7.43
N ASN A 344 -20.50 -21.33 -6.39
CA ASN A 344 -20.65 -22.78 -6.53
C ASN A 344 -22.11 -23.02 -6.94
N GLU A 345 -22.33 -23.47 -8.17
CA GLU A 345 -23.62 -24.04 -8.56
C GLU A 345 -23.92 -25.18 -7.57
N ASP A 346 -25.01 -25.01 -6.81
CA ASP A 346 -25.51 -25.98 -5.85
C ASP A 346 -25.79 -27.32 -6.57
N TYR A 347 -24.81 -28.22 -6.56
CA TYR A 347 -25.05 -29.63 -6.84
C TYR A 347 -25.76 -30.25 -5.63
N SER A 348 -27.09 -30.28 -5.70
CA SER A 348 -27.89 -31.16 -4.85
C SER A 348 -27.53 -32.63 -5.13
N PRO A 349 -27.51 -33.49 -4.09
CA PRO A 349 -27.03 -34.87 -4.16
C PRO A 349 -27.84 -35.79 -5.08
#